data_AF-A0A1C5N6J5-F1
#
_entry.id   AF-A0A1C5N6J5-F1
#
_cell.length_a   1.000
_cell.length_b   1.000
_cell.length_c   1.000
_cell.angle_alpha   90.00
_cell.angle_beta   90.00
_cell.angle_gamma   90.00
#
_symmetry.space_group_name_H-M   'P 1'
#
loop_
_entity.id
_entity.type
_entity.pdbx_description
1 polymer ?
#
loop_
_entity_poly.entity_id
_entity_poly.type
_entity_poly.pdbx_seq_one_letter_code
_entity_poly.pdbx_strand_id
1 'polypeptide(L)'
;MEYTKWENGKLKYVLDFDECIESLKERNADKTERIKRVEEENRRLKSEHYKDTELQNLQHKYDELKKDAYRGFPIIEREEKRINEWKYKHEMQEHPRASYCYIFTPTSLGVIGTIKCSCGAEFDFTKLD
;
A
#
# COMPACT_ATOMS: atom_id res chain seq x y z
N MET A 1 22.28 22.38 -55.40
CA MET A 1 22.27 21.87 -56.79
C MET A 1 21.74 20.45 -56.75
N GLU A 2 20.53 20.18 -57.26
CA GLU A 2 20.00 18.82 -57.32
C GLU A 2 20.81 18.01 -58.35
N TYR A 3 21.44 16.92 -57.91
CA TYR A 3 22.11 16.00 -58.82
C TYR A 3 21.38 14.66 -58.81
N THR A 4 21.13 14.15 -60.00
CA THR A 4 20.52 12.84 -60.18
C THR A 4 21.61 11.79 -60.32
N LYS A 5 21.52 10.71 -59.54
CA LYS A 5 22.44 9.58 -59.68
C LYS A 5 21.69 8.36 -60.21
N TRP A 6 22.27 7.69 -61.19
CA TRP A 6 21.78 6.42 -61.70
C TRP A 6 22.32 5.29 -60.83
N GLU A 7 21.43 4.54 -60.20
CA GLU A 7 21.80 3.38 -59.39
C GLU A 7 20.80 2.26 -59.65
N ASN A 8 21.28 1.07 -60.02
CA ASN A 8 20.46 -0.12 -60.32
C ASN A 8 19.34 0.13 -61.36
N GLY A 9 19.66 0.83 -62.45
CA GLY A 9 18.72 1.07 -63.55
C GLY A 9 17.57 2.05 -63.24
N LYS A 10 17.63 2.78 -62.12
CA LYS A 10 16.64 3.81 -61.75
C LYS A 10 17.33 5.14 -61.45
N LEU A 11 16.72 6.22 -61.94
CA LEU A 11 17.12 7.60 -61.62
C LEU A 11 16.71 7.91 -60.17
N LYS A 12 17.68 8.16 -59.29
CA LYS A 12 17.42 8.68 -57.94
C LYS A 12 17.71 10.17 -57.91
N TYR A 13 16.74 10.95 -57.43
CA TYR A 13 16.97 12.33 -57.00
C TYR A 13 17.72 12.29 -55.68
N VAL A 14 18.92 12.86 -55.66
CA VAL A 14 19.74 12.98 -54.46
C VAL A 14 19.61 14.43 -54.00
N LEU A 15 19.02 14.61 -52.81
CA LEU A 15 18.94 15.92 -52.15
C LEU A 15 20.35 16.51 -52.00
N ASP A 16 20.43 17.83 -52.02
CA ASP A 16 21.70 18.52 -51.84
C ASP A 16 22.32 18.13 -50.49
N PHE A 17 23.65 18.07 -50.42
CA PHE A 17 24.35 17.64 -49.21
C PHE A 17 24.00 18.54 -48.02
N ASP A 18 23.91 19.85 -48.26
CA ASP A 18 23.53 20.84 -47.25
C ASP A 18 22.08 20.67 -46.79
N GLU A 19 21.17 20.35 -47.72
CA GLU A 19 19.75 20.10 -47.42
C GLU A 19 19.55 18.81 -46.59
N CYS A 20 20.36 17.79 -46.87
CA CYS A 20 20.44 16.58 -46.04
C CYS A 20 20.93 16.89 -44.62
N ILE A 21 21.94 17.74 -44.47
CA ILE A 21 22.49 18.11 -43.17
C ILE A 21 21.48 18.93 -42.35
N GLU A 22 20.81 19.91 -42.95
CA GLU A 22 19.77 20.68 -42.25
C GLU A 22 18.61 19.80 -41.80
N SER A 23 18.14 18.90 -42.68
CA SER A 23 17.11 17.91 -42.32
C SER A 23 17.53 17.01 -41.14
N LEU A 24 18.81 16.66 -41.04
CA LEU A 24 19.34 15.87 -39.93
C LEU A 24 19.42 16.70 -38.64
N LYS A 25 19.79 17.98 -38.72
CA LYS A 25 19.83 18.89 -37.57
C LYS A 25 18.43 19.09 -36.99
N GLU A 26 17.44 19.38 -37.83
CA GLU A 26 16.04 19.53 -37.40
C GLU A 26 15.54 18.27 -36.71
N ARG A 27 15.72 17.10 -37.34
CA ARG A 27 15.34 15.81 -36.74
C ARG A 27 16.05 15.54 -35.41
N ASN A 28 17.31 15.95 -35.28
CA ASN A 28 18.06 15.76 -34.04
C ASN A 28 17.57 16.71 -32.93
N ALA A 29 17.24 17.96 -33.28
CA ALA A 29 16.63 18.92 -32.37
C ALA A 29 15.26 18.42 -31.87
N ASP A 30 14.39 17.96 -32.77
CA ASP A 30 13.07 17.40 -32.44
C ASP A 30 13.19 16.18 -31.52
N LYS A 31 14.11 15.27 -31.83
CA LYS A 31 14.37 14.09 -30.99
C LYS A 31 14.88 14.49 -29.62
N THR A 32 15.77 15.47 -29.55
CA THR A 32 16.31 15.97 -28.27
C THR A 32 15.21 16.59 -27.43
N GLU A 33 14.32 17.39 -28.02
CA GLU A 33 13.19 17.97 -27.31
C GLU A 33 12.20 16.90 -26.84
N ARG A 34 11.95 15.88 -27.67
CA ARG A 34 11.10 14.74 -27.31
C ARG A 34 11.69 13.95 -26.14
N ILE A 35 12.99 13.70 -26.13
CA ILE A 35 13.67 13.01 -25.03
C ILE A 35 13.46 13.78 -23.72
N LYS A 36 13.72 15.09 -23.73
CA LYS A 36 13.52 15.94 -22.53
C LYS A 36 12.08 15.89 -22.00
N ARG A 37 11.08 15.95 -22.89
CA ARG A 37 9.67 15.82 -22.50
C ARG A 37 9.36 14.48 -21.85
N VAL A 38 9.84 13.39 -22.45
CA VAL A 38 9.61 12.03 -21.94
C VAL A 38 10.34 11.79 -20.61
N GLU A 39 11.54 12.36 -20.42
CA GLU A 39 12.27 12.28 -19.16
C GLU A 39 11.53 13.01 -18.04
N GLU A 40 10.99 14.21 -18.31
CA GLU A 40 10.20 14.97 -17.35
C GLU A 40 8.91 14.23 -16.97
N GLU A 41 8.20 13.69 -17.96
CA GLU A 41 6.98 12.92 -17.73
C GLU A 41 7.26 11.64 -16.94
N ASN A 42 8.33 10.91 -17.25
CA ASN A 42 8.76 9.75 -16.47
C ASN A 42 9.09 10.11 -15.02
N ARG A 43 9.74 11.25 -14.78
CA ARG A 43 10.03 11.73 -13.43
C ARG A 43 8.75 12.03 -12.66
N ARG A 44 7.79 12.70 -13.30
CA ARG A 44 6.48 12.99 -12.73
C ARG A 44 5.73 11.70 -12.38
N LEU A 45 5.61 10.76 -13.31
CA LEU A 45 4.91 9.49 -13.11
C LEU A 45 5.53 8.67 -11.98
N LYS A 46 6.86 8.61 -11.89
CA LYS A 46 7.55 7.95 -10.77
C LYS A 46 7.22 8.62 -9.43
N SER A 47 7.14 9.95 -9.40
CA SER A 47 6.80 10.69 -8.18
C SER A 47 5.35 10.49 -7.75
N GLU A 48 4.41 10.40 -8.70
CA GLU A 48 2.99 10.12 -8.45
C GLU A 48 2.82 8.68 -7.94
N HIS A 49 3.43 7.71 -8.62
CA HIS A 49 3.41 6.31 -8.20
C HIS A 49 3.98 6.11 -6.78
N TYR A 50 5.04 6.83 -6.42
CA TYR A 50 5.59 6.80 -5.07
C TYR A 50 4.56 7.30 -4.04
N LYS A 51 3.85 8.40 -4.31
CA LYS A 51 2.79 8.91 -3.44
C LYS A 51 1.63 7.92 -3.30
N ASP A 52 1.23 7.27 -4.38
CA ASP A 52 0.18 6.24 -4.35
C ASP A 52 0.57 5.05 -3.48
N THR A 53 1.84 4.63 -3.56
CA THR A 53 2.38 3.54 -2.74
C THR A 53 2.37 3.90 -1.25
N GLU A 54 2.79 5.12 -0.90
CA GLU A 54 2.76 5.61 0.48
C GLU A 54 1.33 5.76 1.02
N LEU A 55 0.39 6.23 0.18
CA LEU A 55 -1.02 6.30 0.53
C LEU A 55 -1.61 4.91 0.82
N GLN A 56 -1.32 3.93 -0.03
CA GLN A 56 -1.74 2.54 0.19
C GLN A 56 -1.18 1.97 1.49
N ASN A 57 0.11 2.20 1.76
CA ASN A 57 0.75 1.77 3.01
C ASN A 57 0.11 2.42 4.24
N LEU A 58 -0.22 3.71 4.16
CA LEU A 58 -0.86 4.42 5.25
C LEU A 58 -2.28 3.92 5.49
N GLN A 59 -3.02 3.62 4.42
CA GLN A 59 -4.37 3.09 4.49
C GLN A 59 -4.39 1.69 5.13
N HIS A 60 -3.42 0.82 4.78
CA HIS A 60 -3.26 -0.48 5.42
C HIS A 60 -3.02 -0.35 6.94
N LYS A 61 -2.09 0.51 7.36
CA LYS A 61 -1.80 0.76 8.77
C LYS A 61 -3.01 1.32 9.52
N TYR A 62 -3.77 2.20 8.88
CA TYR A 62 -4.99 2.75 9.45
C TYR A 62 -6.04 1.64 9.68
N ASP A 63 -6.24 0.75 8.71
CA ASP A 63 -7.19 -0.35 8.83
C ASP A 63 -6.78 -1.36 9.92
N GLU A 64 -5.48 -1.63 10.08
CA GLU A 64 -4.96 -2.44 11.19
C GLU A 64 -5.26 -1.79 12.55
N LEU A 65 -4.88 -0.52 12.72
CA LEU A 65 -5.14 0.23 13.96
C LEU A 65 -6.63 0.34 14.27
N LYS A 66 -7.47 0.51 13.23
CA LYS A 66 -8.93 0.56 13.38
C LYS A 66 -9.47 -0.78 13.88
N LYS A 67 -8.98 -1.90 13.37
CA LYS A 67 -9.36 -3.24 13.88
C LYS A 67 -8.92 -3.43 15.33
N ASP A 68 -7.74 -2.95 15.71
CA ASP A 68 -7.27 -3.01 17.11
C ASP A 68 -8.10 -2.12 18.03
N ALA A 69 -8.48 -0.92 17.56
CA ALA A 69 -9.35 -0.02 18.30
C ALA A 69 -10.74 -0.61 18.54
N TYR A 70 -11.33 -1.30 17.55
CA TYR A 70 -12.62 -1.98 17.71
C TYR A 70 -12.57 -3.14 18.70
N ARG A 71 -11.47 -3.89 18.74
CA ARG A 71 -11.26 -4.98 19.72
C ARG A 71 -11.15 -4.45 21.15
N GLY A 72 -10.65 -3.22 21.28
CA GLY A 72 -10.31 -2.58 22.55
C GLY A 72 -8.84 -2.79 22.82
N PHE A 73 -8.03 -1.73 22.68
CA PHE A 73 -6.62 -1.75 23.10
C PHE A 73 -6.52 -2.20 24.57
N PRO A 74 -5.68 -3.18 24.96
CA PRO A 74 -4.67 -3.96 24.24
C PRO A 74 -5.08 -5.42 23.89
N ILE A 75 -6.28 -5.68 23.37
CA ILE A 75 -6.76 -7.03 23.02
C ILE A 75 -6.38 -7.38 21.57
N ILE A 76 -5.66 -8.48 21.39
CA ILE A 76 -5.29 -9.00 20.06
C ILE A 76 -6.32 -10.03 19.55
N GLU A 77 -6.28 -10.36 18.26
CA GLU A 77 -7.30 -11.20 17.60
C GLU A 77 -7.46 -12.60 18.25
N ARG A 78 -6.35 -13.23 18.65
CA ARG A 78 -6.39 -14.53 19.34
C ARG A 78 -7.06 -14.44 20.71
N GLU A 79 -6.90 -13.32 21.40
CA GLU A 79 -7.50 -13.09 22.71
C GLU A 79 -8.99 -12.79 22.58
N GLU A 80 -9.37 -11.99 21.58
CA GLU A 80 -10.77 -11.73 21.25
C GLU A 80 -11.53 -13.04 20.97
N LYS A 81 -10.94 -13.97 20.20
CA LYS A 81 -11.55 -15.29 19.96
C LYS A 81 -11.79 -16.05 21.27
N ARG A 82 -10.79 -16.08 22.16
CA ARG A 82 -10.93 -16.71 23.48
C ARG A 82 -12.00 -16.04 24.33
N ILE A 83 -12.06 -14.71 24.31
CA ILE A 83 -13.09 -13.93 25.01
C ILE A 83 -14.47 -14.31 24.48
N ASN A 84 -14.67 -14.29 23.16
CA ASN A 84 -15.97 -14.57 22.56
C ASN A 84 -16.41 -16.02 22.77
N GLU A 85 -15.50 -16.99 22.70
CA GLU A 85 -15.78 -18.39 23.04
C GLU A 85 -16.21 -18.56 24.50
N TRP A 86 -15.52 -17.88 25.42
CA TRP A 86 -15.87 -17.91 26.82
C TRP A 86 -17.24 -17.26 27.09
N LYS A 87 -17.49 -16.06 26.52
CA LYS A 87 -18.79 -15.38 26.61
C LYS A 87 -19.93 -16.25 26.11
N TYR A 88 -19.76 -16.86 24.94
CA TYR A 88 -20.79 -17.72 24.35
C TYR A 88 -21.13 -18.91 25.27
N LYS A 89 -20.11 -19.60 25.79
CA LYS A 89 -20.32 -20.72 26.72
C LYS A 89 -20.99 -20.25 28.01
N HIS A 90 -20.55 -19.12 28.56
CA HIS A 90 -21.08 -18.58 29.81
C HIS A 90 -22.54 -18.12 29.67
N GLU A 91 -22.90 -17.46 28.57
CA GLU A 91 -24.26 -17.01 28.29
C GLU A 91 -25.23 -18.16 28.01
N MET A 92 -24.75 -19.25 27.37
CA MET A 92 -25.57 -20.43 27.13
C MET A 92 -25.84 -21.26 28.39
N GLN A 93 -24.88 -21.33 29.31
CA GLN A 93 -24.96 -22.24 30.46
C GLN A 93 -25.55 -21.59 31.70
N GLU A 94 -25.22 -20.32 31.96
CA GLU A 94 -25.44 -19.72 33.28
C GLU A 94 -26.40 -18.53 33.20
N HIS A 95 -26.12 -17.54 32.34
CA HIS A 95 -26.85 -16.26 32.35
C HIS A 95 -27.07 -15.67 30.94
N PRO A 96 -28.30 -15.66 30.40
CA PRO A 96 -28.59 -14.98 29.16
C PRO A 96 -28.45 -13.46 29.34
N ARG A 97 -27.64 -12.81 28.50
CA ARG A 97 -27.32 -11.36 28.51
C ARG A 97 -26.51 -10.90 29.73
N ALA A 98 -25.32 -11.47 29.88
CA ALA A 98 -24.32 -11.02 30.84
C ALA A 98 -23.73 -9.64 30.49
N SER A 99 -23.36 -8.88 31.52
CA SER A 99 -22.53 -7.68 31.38
C SER A 99 -21.09 -8.03 31.74
N TYR A 100 -20.13 -7.47 30.99
CA TYR A 100 -18.71 -7.80 31.13
C TYR A 100 -17.85 -6.60 31.44
N CYS A 101 -16.87 -6.80 32.31
CA CYS A 101 -15.80 -5.87 32.62
C CYS A 101 -14.46 -6.47 32.17
N TYR A 102 -13.59 -5.64 31.59
CA TYR A 102 -12.23 -6.03 31.21
C TYR A 102 -11.24 -5.42 32.20
N ILE A 103 -10.34 -6.24 32.73
CA ILE A 103 -9.34 -5.86 33.72
C ILE A 103 -7.97 -6.13 33.11
N PHE A 104 -7.12 -5.11 33.10
CA PHE A 104 -5.75 -5.19 32.58
C PHE A 104 -4.77 -4.95 33.73
N THR A 105 -4.08 -6.01 34.13
CA THR A 105 -3.12 -5.96 35.24
C THR A 105 -1.70 -5.91 34.70
N PRO A 106 -0.98 -4.78 34.83
CA PRO A 106 0.42 -4.70 34.43
C PRO A 106 1.28 -5.53 35.38
N THR A 107 2.20 -6.31 34.82
CA THR A 107 3.20 -7.11 35.53
C THR A 107 4.60 -6.79 35.00
N SER A 108 5.65 -7.27 35.66
CA SER A 108 7.03 -7.11 35.17
C SER A 108 7.31 -7.86 33.86
N LEU A 109 6.46 -8.81 33.46
CA LEU A 109 6.62 -9.62 32.24
C LEU A 109 5.69 -9.16 31.10
N GLY A 110 4.66 -8.37 31.40
CA GLY A 110 3.65 -7.98 30.43
C GLY A 110 2.32 -7.60 31.09
N VAL A 111 1.26 -7.45 30.31
CA VAL A 111 -0.08 -7.17 30.83
C VAL A 111 -0.90 -8.45 30.83
N ILE A 112 -1.53 -8.79 31.95
CA ILE A 112 -2.53 -9.87 32.02
C ILE A 112 -3.91 -9.26 31.79
N GLY A 113 -4.62 -9.75 30.79
CA GLY A 113 -6.02 -9.41 30.52
C GLY A 113 -6.98 -10.46 31.07
N THR A 114 -7.92 -9.99 31.89
CA THR A 114 -9.00 -10.79 32.51
C THR A 114 -10.35 -10.22 32.12
N ILE A 115 -11.30 -11.08 31.74
CA ILE A 115 -12.71 -10.71 31.57
C ILE A 115 -13.52 -11.19 32.77
N LYS A 116 -14.33 -10.30 33.33
CA LYS A 116 -15.20 -10.56 34.48
C LYS A 116 -16.67 -10.34 34.11
N CYS A 117 -17.50 -11.34 34.39
CA CYS A 117 -18.96 -11.22 34.29
C CYS A 117 -19.54 -10.55 35.55
N SER A 118 -20.68 -9.87 35.40
CA SER A 118 -21.46 -9.32 36.52
C SER A 118 -21.87 -10.36 37.57
N CYS A 119 -21.91 -11.66 37.24
CA CYS A 119 -22.17 -12.73 38.21
C CYS A 119 -20.96 -13.09 39.08
N GLY A 120 -19.77 -12.56 38.76
CA GLY A 120 -18.52 -12.85 39.45
C GLY A 120 -17.63 -13.88 38.77
N ALA A 121 -18.07 -14.53 37.69
CA ALA A 121 -17.21 -15.43 36.91
C ALA A 121 -16.10 -14.64 36.19
N GLU A 122 -14.87 -15.16 36.21
CA GLU A 122 -13.67 -14.52 35.65
C GLU A 122 -12.92 -15.48 34.72
N PHE A 123 -12.26 -14.92 33.70
CA PHE A 123 -11.45 -15.68 32.75
C PHE A 123 -10.25 -14.86 32.28
N ASP A 124 -9.06 -15.43 32.42
CA ASP A 124 -7.82 -14.85 31.90
C ASP A 124 -7.66 -15.19 30.42
N PHE A 125 -7.74 -14.16 29.57
CA PHE A 125 -7.63 -14.31 28.13
C PHE A 125 -6.22 -14.08 27.61
N THR A 126 -5.32 -13.51 28.42
CA THR A 126 -3.89 -13.43 28.11
C THR A 126 -3.15 -14.62 28.71
N LYS A 127 -2.24 -15.24 27.94
CA LYS A 127 -1.25 -16.20 28.47
C LYS A 127 0.08 -15.47 28.56
N LEU A 128 0.70 -15.50 29.73
CA LEU A 128 2.12 -15.14 29.87
C LEU A 128 2.90 -16.39 29.47
N ASP A 129 3.63 -16.29 28.36
CA ASP A 129 4.59 -17.31 27.93
C ASP A 129 5.95 -17.06 28.60
#